data_AF-A0A101CNU5-F1
#
_entry.id   AF-A0A101CNU5-F1
#
_cell.length_a   1.000
_cell.length_b   1.000
_cell.length_c   1.000
_cell.angle_alpha   90.00
_cell.angle_beta   90.00
_cell.angle_gamma   90.00
#
_symmetry.space_group_name_H-M   'P 1'
#
loop_
_entity.id
_entity.type
_entity.pdbx_description
1 polymer ?
#
loop_
_entity_poly.entity_id
_entity_poly.type
_entity_poly.pdbx_seq_one_letter_code
_entity_poly.pdbx_strand_id
1 'polypeptide(L)'
;MKVPFELSDEILKILTQNYNKTYTLEKLTSIIMLTNNMTCERACQAKVLDALIFLDNKGFIVLNLDTDESSLAKKAPIKTNN
;
A
#
# COMPACT_ATOMS: atom_id res chain seq x y z
N MET A 1 -1.93 2.85 17.39
CA MET A 1 -2.61 3.63 16.33
C MET A 1 -3.46 2.66 15.53
N LYS A 2 -4.77 2.90 15.40
CA LYS A 2 -5.69 1.99 14.69
C LYS A 2 -5.62 2.36 13.21
N VAL A 3 -4.84 1.63 12.43
CA VAL A 3 -4.84 1.78 10.97
C VAL A 3 -6.27 1.44 10.50
N PRO A 4 -6.95 2.30 9.72
CA PRO A 4 -8.25 1.94 9.17
C PRO A 4 -8.04 0.74 8.24
N PHE A 5 -8.63 -0.41 8.57
CA PHE A 5 -8.54 -1.64 7.77
C PHE A 5 -8.85 -1.41 6.28
N GLU A 6 -9.67 -0.41 5.96
CA GLU A 6 -10.05 -0.03 4.60
C GLU A 6 -8.86 0.41 3.72
N LEU A 7 -7.88 1.12 4.31
CA LEU A 7 -6.75 1.66 3.54
C LEU A 7 -5.76 0.56 3.14
N SER A 8 -5.51 -0.39 4.04
CA SER A 8 -4.64 -1.53 3.77
C SER A 8 -5.19 -2.41 2.65
N ASP A 9 -6.51 -2.64 2.62
CA ASP A 9 -7.15 -3.44 1.58
C ASP A 9 -7.08 -2.73 0.21
N GLU A 10 -7.24 -1.41 0.19
CA GLU A 10 -7.15 -0.62 -1.03
C GLU A 10 -5.72 -0.61 -1.61
N ILE A 11 -4.70 -0.42 -0.77
CA ILE A 11 -3.29 -0.52 -1.17
C ILE A 11 -3.00 -1.91 -1.72
N LEU A 12 -3.45 -2.96 -1.02
CA LEU A 12 -3.23 -4.33 -1.48
C LEU A 12 -3.93 -4.61 -2.82
N LYS A 13 -5.13 -4.07 -3.03
CA LYS A 13 -5.85 -4.16 -4.31
C LYS A 13 -5.07 -3.50 -5.44
N ILE A 14 -4.53 -2.29 -5.23
CA ILE A 14 -3.71 -1.57 -6.23
C ILE A 14 -2.48 -2.40 -6.61
N LEU A 15 -1.76 -2.92 -5.62
CA LEU A 15 -0.56 -3.73 -5.83
C LEU A 15 -0.88 -5.07 -6.51
N THR A 16 -2.00 -5.71 -6.15
CA THR A 16 -2.42 -6.98 -6.77
C THR A 16 -2.85 -6.80 -8.22
N GLN A 17 -3.54 -5.70 -8.54
CA GLN A 17 -3.89 -5.36 -9.93
C GLN A 17 -2.66 -5.07 -10.80
N ASN A 18 -1.52 -4.74 -10.19
CA ASN A 18 -0.28 -4.36 -10.87
C ASN A 18 0.91 -5.18 -10.33
N TYR A 19 0.79 -6.50 -10.33
CA TYR A 19 1.67 -7.43 -9.61
C TYR A 19 3.19 -7.28 -9.86
N ASN A 20 3.60 -6.75 -11.02
CA ASN A 20 5.01 -6.52 -11.37
C ASN A 20 5.48 -5.08 -11.14
N LYS A 21 4.62 -4.21 -10.64
CA LYS A 21 4.89 -2.78 -10.53
C LYS A 21 5.20 -2.42 -9.09
N THR A 22 6.17 -1.53 -8.95
CA THR A 22 6.51 -0.86 -7.70
C THR A 22 5.87 0.51 -7.64
N TYR A 23 5.65 1.01 -6.42
CA TYR A 23 5.12 2.33 -6.20
C TYR A 23 5.85 3.03 -5.08
N THR A 24 6.26 4.28 -5.28
CA THR A 24 6.76 5.12 -4.20
C THR A 24 5.63 5.49 -3.23
N LEU A 25 5.99 5.92 -2.02
CA LEU A 25 5.02 6.43 -1.04
C LEU A 25 4.20 7.59 -1.62
N GLU A 26 4.86 8.52 -2.30
CA GLU A 26 4.22 9.68 -2.96
C GLU A 26 3.21 9.25 -4.03
N LYS A 27 3.57 8.23 -4.83
CA LYS A 27 2.69 7.74 -5.91
C LYS A 27 1.45 7.05 -5.35
N LEU A 28 1.61 6.21 -4.33
CA LEU A 28 0.48 5.57 -3.66
C LEU A 28 -0.41 6.61 -2.97
N THR A 29 0.19 7.58 -2.29
CA THR A 29 -0.54 8.69 -1.65
C THR A 29 -1.40 9.43 -2.67
N SER A 30 -0.82 9.78 -3.83
CA SER A 30 -1.55 10.46 -4.91
C SER A 30 -2.76 9.66 -5.40
N ILE A 31 -2.61 8.34 -5.59
CA ILE A 31 -3.69 7.46 -6.04
C ILE A 31 -4.79 7.40 -4.97
N ILE A 32 -4.42 7.13 -3.72
CA ILE A 32 -5.35 7.00 -2.60
C ILE A 32 -6.10 8.31 -2.32
N MET A 33 -5.42 9.46 -2.42
CA MET A 33 -6.05 10.77 -2.27
C MET A 33 -7.15 10.99 -3.31
N LEU A 34 -6.85 10.66 -4.57
CA LEU A 34 -7.81 10.76 -5.66
C LEU A 34 -9.00 9.81 -5.46
N THR A 35 -8.76 8.58 -5.01
CA THR A 35 -9.83 7.59 -4.84
C THR A 35 -10.71 7.89 -3.62
N ASN A 36 -10.15 8.45 -2.54
CA ASN A 36 -10.86 8.73 -1.28
C ASN A 36 -11.30 10.19 -1.12
N ASN A 37 -11.12 11.04 -2.14
CA ASN A 37 -11.36 12.49 -2.07
C ASN A 37 -10.67 13.16 -0.86
N MET A 38 -9.48 12.69 -0.49
CA MET A 38 -8.73 13.29 0.63
C MET A 38 -8.09 14.60 0.18
N THR A 39 -8.30 15.66 0.95
CA THR A 39 -7.82 17.02 0.63
C THR A 39 -6.49 17.38 1.31
N CYS A 40 -6.07 16.60 2.31
CA CYS A 40 -4.83 16.86 3.05
C CYS A 40 -3.77 15.80 2.72
N GLU A 41 -2.80 16.18 1.89
CA GLU A 41 -1.74 15.29 1.42
C GLU A 41 -0.91 14.72 2.56
N ARG A 42 -0.41 15.57 3.47
CA ARG A 42 0.40 15.12 4.61
C ARG A 42 -0.33 14.12 5.50
N ALA A 43 -1.62 14.35 5.76
CA ALA A 43 -2.42 13.42 6.56
C ALA A 43 -2.70 12.11 5.82
N CYS A 44 -2.88 12.16 4.50
CA CYS A 44 -3.03 10.96 3.67
C CYS A 44 -1.73 10.15 3.65
N GLN A 45 -0.59 10.82 3.39
CA GLN A 45 0.72 10.19 3.33
C GLN A 45 1.08 9.47 4.63
N ALA A 46 0.83 10.09 5.78
CA ALA A 46 1.05 9.44 7.07
C ALA A 46 0.21 8.16 7.24
N LYS A 47 -1.06 8.18 6.82
CA LYS A 47 -1.94 7.01 6.87
C LYS A 47 -1.49 5.91 5.89
N VAL A 48 -1.07 6.29 4.69
CA VAL A 48 -0.54 5.35 3.69
C VAL A 48 0.72 4.68 4.22
N LEU A 49 1.64 5.45 4.81
CA LEU A 49 2.85 4.92 5.43
C LEU A 49 2.54 3.95 6.58
N ASP A 50 1.60 4.31 7.48
CA ASP A 50 1.16 3.40 8.55
C ASP A 50 0.60 2.08 8.01
N ALA A 51 -0.18 2.14 6.93
CA ALA A 51 -0.75 0.96 6.28
C ALA A 51 0.30 0.11 5.56
N LEU A 52 1.28 0.74 4.91
CA LEU A 52 2.42 0.07 4.29
C LEU A 52 3.25 -0.68 5.31
N ILE A 53 3.62 -0.03 6.43
CA ILE A 53 4.34 -0.67 7.54
C ILE A 53 3.53 -1.85 8.10
N PHE A 54 2.22 -1.68 8.25
CA PHE A 54 1.36 -2.78 8.71
C PHE A 54 1.35 -3.97 7.74
N LEU A 55 1.23 -3.74 6.44
CA LEU A 55 1.22 -4.78 5.42
C LEU A 55 2.57 -5.50 5.28
N ASP A 56 3.67 -4.76 5.40
CA ASP A 56 5.04 -5.28 5.37
C ASP A 56 5.29 -6.19 6.58
N ASN A 57 4.92 -5.75 7.78
CA ASN A 57 4.97 -6.56 9.00
C ASN A 57 4.11 -7.84 8.92
N LYS A 58 3.07 -7.84 8.09
CA LYS A 58 2.22 -9.03 7.83
C LYS A 58 2.77 -9.92 6.70
N GLY A 59 3.80 -9.49 5.97
CA GLY A 59 4.39 -10.20 4.85
C GLY A 59 3.55 -10.17 3.56
N PHE A 60 2.61 -9.23 3.43
CA PHE A 60 1.83 -9.06 2.21
C PHE A 60 2.56 -8.26 1.14
N ILE A 61 3.41 -7.32 1.57
CA ILE A 61 4.21 -6.46 0.70
C ILE A 61 5.67 -6.50 1.14
N VAL A 62 6.53 -5.89 0.33
CA VAL A 62 7.92 -5.58 0.67
C VAL A 62 8.14 -4.09 0.48
N LEU A 63 8.64 -3.43 1.53
CA LEU A 63 9.14 -2.07 1.48
C LEU A 63 10.64 -2.05 1.17
N ASN A 64 11.02 -1.36 0.10
CA ASN A 64 12.40 -1.07 -0.22
C ASN A 64 12.79 0.29 0.37
N LEU A 65 13.56 0.26 1.45
CA LEU A 65 14.03 1.46 2.14
C LEU A 65 15.04 2.28 1.31
N ASP A 66 15.72 1.66 0.35
CA ASP A 66 16.70 2.35 -0.51
C ASP A 66 16.02 3.12 -1.65
N THR A 67 14.88 2.62 -2.14
CA THR A 67 14.17 3.22 -3.29
C THR A 67 12.85 3.91 -2.92
N ASP A 68 12.44 3.87 -1.65
CA ASP A 68 11.12 4.31 -1.17
C ASP A 68 9.94 3.56 -1.84
N GLU A 69 10.21 2.39 -2.42
CA GLU A 69 9.21 1.66 -3.20
C GLU A 69 8.53 0.54 -2.40
N SER A 70 7.24 0.40 -2.64
CA SER A 70 6.38 -0.66 -2.15
C SER A 70 6.01 -1.61 -3.28
N SER A 71 6.10 -2.91 -3.03
CA SER A 71 5.77 -3.95 -4.01
C SER A 71 5.09 -5.15 -3.34
N LEU A 72 4.32 -5.93 -4.11
CA LEU A 72 3.70 -7.14 -3.59
C LEU A 72 4.79 -8.17 -3.19
N ALA A 73 4.65 -8.81 -2.03
CA ALA A 73 5.58 -9.86 -1.65
C ALA A 73 5.42 -11.08 -2.57
N LYS A 74 6.53 -11.65 -3.08
CA LYS A 74 6.51 -12.86 -3.92
C LYS A 74 5.87 -14.08 -3.26
N LYS A 75 5.77 -14.07 -1.92
CA LYS A 75 5.13 -15.11 -1.10
C LYS A 75 3.85 -14.62 -0.42
N ALA A 76 3.31 -13.46 -0.82
CA ALA A 76 2.01 -13.05 -0.33
C ALA A 76 1.04 -14.21 -0.56
N PRO A 77 0.22 -14.63 0.42
CA PRO A 77 -0.80 -15.64 0.21
C PRO A 77 -1.90 -15.02 -0.65
N ILE A 78 -1.61 -14.82 -1.93
CA ILE A 78 -2.60 -14.50 -2.94
C ILE A 78 -3.42 -15.78 -3.02
N LYS A 79 -4.66 -15.71 -2.54
CA LYS A 79 -5.60 -16.81 -2.67
C LYS A 79 -5.84 -16.97 -4.17
N THR A 80 -5.09 -17.87 -4.82
CA THR A 80 -5.40 -18.34 -6.16
C THR A 80 -6.78 -18.97 -6.07
N ASN A 81 -7.77 -18.26 -6.59
CA ASN A 81 -9.10 -18.78 -6.83
C ASN A 81 -9.02 -19.67 -8.07
N ASN A 82 -8.88 -20.96 -7.82
CA ASN A 82 -9.05 -22.03 -8.81
C ASN A 82 -10.50 -22.12 -9.26
#